data_AF-A0A9W5AA53-F1
#
_entry.id   AF-A0A9W5AA53-F1
#
_cell.length_a   1.000
_cell.length_b   1.000
_cell.length_c   1.000
_cell.angle_alpha   90.00
_cell.angle_beta   90.00
_cell.angle_gamma   90.00
#
_symmetry.space_group_name_H-M   'P 1'
#
loop_
_entity.id
_entity.type
_entity.pdbx_description
1 polymer ?
#
loop_
_entity_poly.entity_id
_entity_poly.type
_entity_poly.pdbx_seq_one_letter_code
_entity_poly.pdbx_strand_id
1 'polypeptide(L)'
;MKRVPRLKIETELGTEIQCSRCKDFWPADREFFYTARGKLHPWCKACYLNDEKVIQKAERWKESLRTARAAKKGCDFEAGQGEGAIL
;
A
#
# COMPACT_ATOMS: atom_id res chain seq x y z
N MET A 1 -17.81 12.19 -16.75
CA MET A 1 -16.62 11.64 -17.43
C MET A 1 -16.93 10.20 -17.85
N LYS A 2 -16.85 9.87 -19.15
CA LYS A 2 -17.07 8.50 -19.63
C LYS A 2 -15.85 7.64 -19.23
N ARG A 3 -16.06 6.49 -18.59
CA ARG A 3 -14.96 5.58 -18.22
C ARG A 3 -14.42 4.93 -19.50
N VAL A 4 -13.18 5.25 -19.87
CA VAL A 4 -12.50 4.61 -21.01
C VAL A 4 -12.09 3.20 -20.60
N PRO A 5 -12.45 2.15 -21.38
CA PRO A 5 -11.99 0.79 -21.13
C PRO A 5 -10.46 0.70 -21.17
N ARG A 6 -9.89 -0.14 -20.30
CA ARG A 6 -8.45 -0.37 -20.26
C ARG A 6 -8.06 -1.26 -21.43
N LEU A 7 -7.11 -0.81 -22.26
CA LEU A 7 -6.58 -1.60 -23.37
C LEU A 7 -5.84 -2.84 -22.85
N LYS A 8 -5.99 -3.94 -23.58
CA LYS A 8 -5.33 -5.22 -23.33
C LYS A 8 -4.80 -5.77 -24.65
N ILE A 9 -3.65 -6.42 -24.60
CA ILE A 9 -3.04 -7.11 -25.73
C ILE A 9 -2.66 -8.53 -25.31
N GLU A 10 -2.64 -9.45 -26.26
CA GLU A 10 -2.10 -10.80 -26.07
C GLU A 10 -0.76 -10.88 -26.78
N THR A 11 0.27 -11.29 -26.05
CA THR A 11 1.62 -11.50 -26.57
C THR A 11 2.05 -12.95 -26.31
N GLU A 12 3.22 -13.33 -26.80
CA GLU A 12 3.82 -14.65 -26.52
C GLU A 12 4.06 -14.92 -25.02
N LEU A 13 4.13 -13.86 -24.20
CA LEU A 13 4.27 -13.93 -22.74
C LEU A 13 2.92 -14.00 -22.01
N GLY A 14 1.81 -13.86 -22.74
CA GLY A 14 0.44 -13.89 -22.21
C GLY A 14 -0.30 -12.56 -22.33
N THR A 15 -1.29 -12.33 -21.47
CA THR A 15 -2.08 -11.10 -21.48
C THR A 15 -1.31 -9.95 -20.84
N GLU A 16 -1.21 -8.83 -21.54
CA GLU A 16 -0.68 -7.57 -21.01
C GLU A 16 -1.77 -6.51 -20.97
N ILE A 17 -1.73 -5.64 -19.96
CA ILE A 17 -2.70 -4.55 -19.79
C ILE A 17 -2.00 -3.19 -19.72
N GLN A 18 -2.67 -2.17 -20.26
CA GLN A 18 -2.12 -0.82 -20.26
C GLN A 18 -2.25 -0.15 -18.88
N CYS A 19 -1.15 0.39 -18.37
CA CYS A 19 -1.16 1.29 -17.22
C CYS A 19 -1.83 2.61 -17.60
N SER A 20 -2.83 3.05 -16.84
CA SER A 20 -3.56 4.30 -17.14
C SER A 20 -2.70 5.56 -16.94
N ARG A 21 -1.57 5.45 -16.22
CA ARG A 21 -0.66 6.56 -15.88
C ARG A 21 0.48 6.72 -16.89
N CYS A 22 1.36 5.72 -17.03
CA CYS A 22 2.49 5.79 -17.95
C CYS A 22 2.15 5.38 -19.40
N LYS A 23 0.99 4.75 -19.63
CA LYS A 23 0.52 4.26 -20.94
C LYS A 23 1.29 3.07 -21.52
N ASP A 24 2.27 2.53 -20.79
CA ASP A 24 2.93 1.27 -21.14
C ASP A 24 2.05 0.04 -20.86
N PHE A 25 2.32 -1.02 -21.60
CA PHE A 25 1.75 -2.34 -21.39
C PHE A 25 2.65 -3.15 -20.47
N TRP A 26 2.03 -3.83 -19.51
CA TRP A 26 2.71 -4.71 -18.58
C TRP A 26 1.92 -6.00 -18.42
N PRO A 27 2.59 -7.12 -18.13
CA PRO A 27 1.94 -8.40 -17.85
C PRO A 27 0.81 -8.28 -16.80
N ALA A 28 -0.33 -8.92 -17.09
CA ALA A 28 -1.58 -8.78 -16.35
C ALA A 28 -1.61 -9.59 -15.04
N ASP A 29 -0.51 -9.57 -14.29
CA ASP A 29 -0.31 -10.37 -13.09
C ASP A 29 -0.01 -9.50 -11.85
N ARG A 30 0.30 -10.18 -10.75
CA ARG A 30 0.50 -9.58 -9.43
C ARG A 30 1.89 -9.01 -9.21
N GLU A 31 2.84 -9.25 -10.11
CA GLU A 31 4.18 -8.67 -10.09
C GLU A 31 4.12 -7.20 -10.52
N PHE A 32 3.40 -6.91 -11.60
CA PHE A 32 3.30 -5.55 -12.16
C PHE A 32 2.12 -4.73 -11.65
N PHE A 33 1.05 -5.36 -11.16
CA PHE A 33 -0.14 -4.66 -10.67
C PHE A 33 -0.55 -5.12 -9.28
N TYR A 34 -1.07 -4.19 -8.48
CA TYR A 34 -1.79 -4.55 -7.26
C TYR A 34 -3.12 -5.20 -7.60
N THR A 35 -3.54 -6.18 -6.80
CA THR A 35 -4.85 -6.82 -6.93
C THR A 35 -5.71 -6.52 -5.71
N ALA A 36 -6.97 -6.18 -5.95
CA ALA A 36 -7.96 -5.99 -4.90
C ALA A 36 -9.30 -6.60 -5.36
N ARG A 37 -9.88 -7.48 -4.53
CA ARG A 37 -11.16 -8.15 -4.82
C ARG A 37 -11.17 -8.83 -6.21
N GLY A 38 -10.09 -9.52 -6.56
CA GLY A 38 -9.93 -10.21 -7.84
C GLY A 38 -9.73 -9.29 -9.06
N LYS A 39 -9.56 -7.98 -8.89
CA LYS A 39 -9.35 -7.02 -9.98
C LYS A 39 -7.98 -6.38 -9.92
N LEU A 40 -7.35 -6.20 -11.08
CA LEU A 40 -6.09 -5.49 -11.24
C LEU A 40 -6.30 -3.98 -11.13
N HIS A 41 -5.44 -3.33 -10.34
CA HIS A 41 -5.36 -1.88 -10.23
C HIS A 41 -5.12 -1.24 -11.60
N PRO A 42 -5.67 -0.05 -11.89
CA PRO A 42 -5.48 0.62 -13.19
C PRO A 42 -4.06 1.10 -13.47
N TRP A 43 -3.21 1.20 -12.43
CA TRP A 43 -1.83 1.67 -12.52
C TRP A 43 -0.87 0.54 -12.16
N CYS A 44 0.24 0.45 -12.88
CA CYS A 44 1.35 -0.43 -12.52
C CYS A 44 1.91 -0.04 -11.14
N LYS A 45 2.57 -0.98 -10.46
CA LYS A 45 3.14 -0.75 -9.12
C LYS A 45 4.13 0.40 -9.10
N ALA A 46 4.96 0.55 -10.14
CA ALA A 46 5.91 1.65 -10.24
C ALA A 46 5.19 3.01 -10.22
N CYS A 47 4.15 3.20 -11.02
CA CYS A 47 3.35 4.43 -11.00
C CYS A 47 2.59 4.60 -9.68
N TYR A 48 2.08 3.51 -9.09
CA TYR A 48 1.37 3.56 -7.82
C TYR A 48 2.29 4.02 -6.66
N LEU A 49 3.51 3.49 -6.58
CA LEU A 49 4.47 3.81 -5.52
C LEU A 49 5.07 5.22 -5.66
N ASN A 50 5.13 5.76 -6.88
CA ASN A 50 5.59 7.12 -7.14
C ASN A 50 4.47 8.18 -6.98
N ASP A 51 3.22 7.78 -6.73
CA ASP A 51 2.13 8.73 -6.55
C ASP A 51 2.24 9.43 -5.19
N GLU A 52 2.29 10.76 -5.21
CA GLU A 52 2.46 11.59 -4.01
C GLU A 52 1.41 11.28 -2.93
N LYS A 53 0.15 11.03 -3.31
CA LYS A 53 -0.93 10.77 -2.35
C LYS A 53 -0.76 9.40 -1.70
N VAL A 54 -0.29 8.42 -2.47
CA VAL A 54 0.07 7.10 -1.93
C VAL A 54 1.22 7.23 -0.93
N ILE A 55 2.26 8.00 -1.26
CA ILE A 55 3.41 8.26 -0.40
C ILE A 55 2.96 8.95 0.90
N GLN A 56 2.23 10.07 0.80
CA GLN A 56 1.73 10.81 1.96
C GLN A 56 0.86 9.95 2.87
N LYS A 57 0.00 9.10 2.29
CA LYS A 57 -0.82 8.16 3.06
C LYS A 57 0.02 7.12 3.80
N ALA A 58 1.06 6.60 3.14
CA ALA A 58 1.98 5.64 3.75
C ALA A 58 2.76 6.27 4.91
N GLU A 59 3.26 7.50 4.75
CA GLU A 59 3.95 8.24 5.82
C GLU A 59 3.02 8.52 7.01
N ARG A 60 1.78 8.96 6.77
CA ARG A 60 0.78 9.12 7.84
C ARG A 60 0.54 7.84 8.62
N TRP A 61 0.45 6.69 7.93
CA TRP A 61 0.26 5.40 8.58
C TRP A 61 1.50 4.99 9.40
N LYS A 62 2.71 5.18 8.87
CA LYS A 62 3.96 4.94 9.60
C LYS A 62 4.03 5.78 10.88
N GLU A 63 3.65 7.06 10.81
CA GLU A 63 3.65 7.94 11.97
C GLU A 63 2.64 7.48 13.01
N SER A 64 1.41 7.16 12.60
CA SER A 64 0.40 6.59 13.50
C SER A 64 0.89 5.33 14.21
N LEU A 65 1.61 4.45 13.51
CA LEU A 65 2.21 3.25 14.12
C LEU A 65 3.34 3.60 15.11
N ARG A 66 4.17 4.61 14.81
CA ARG A 66 5.21 5.09 15.73
C ARG A 66 4.60 5.66 16.99
N THR A 67 3.57 6.51 16.88
CA THR A 67 2.84 7.06 18.03
C THR A 67 2.21 5.93 18.87
N ALA A 68 1.54 4.97 18.22
CA ALA A 68 0.92 3.84 18.92
C ALA A 68 1.97 2.97 19.65
N ARG A 69 3.13 2.74 19.02
CA ARG A 69 4.24 1.97 19.63
C ARG A 69 4.88 2.74 20.80
N ALA A 70 5.03 4.06 20.68
CA ALA A 70 5.55 4.90 21.77
C ALA A 70 4.58 4.94 22.97
N ALA A 71 3.27 5.10 22.71
CA ALA A 71 2.25 5.04 23.74
C ALA A 71 2.24 3.68 24.46
N LYS A 72 2.38 2.59 23.70
CA LYS A 72 2.52 1.24 24.26
C LYS A 72 3.76 1.12 25.14
N LYS A 73 4.93 1.57 24.66
CA LYS A 73 6.17 1.56 25.46
C LYS A 73 6.05 2.40 26.74
N GLY A 74 5.30 3.50 26.71
CA GLY A 74 4.99 4.33 27.87
C GLY A 74 4.13 3.60 28.91
N CYS A 75 3.03 2.95 28.48
CA CYS A 75 2.18 2.19 29.40
C CYS A 75 2.84 0.92 29.94
N ASP A 76 3.71 0.26 29.16
CA ASP A 76 4.50 -0.89 29.61
C ASP A 76 5.51 -0.50 30.71
N PHE A 77 6.00 0.75 30.73
CA PHE A 77 6.90 1.25 31.80
C PHE A 77 6.14 1.58 33.09
N GLU A 78 4.93 2.15 33.00
CA GLU A 78 4.10 2.46 34.18
C GLU A 78 3.45 1.20 34.80
N ALA A 79 3.16 0.17 34.01
CA ALA A 79 2.66 -1.11 34.52
C ALA A 79 3.71 -1.94 35.31
N GLY A 80 4.98 -1.51 35.32
CA GLY A 80 6.08 -2.14 36.06
C GLY A 80 6.38 -1.55 37.43
N GLN A 81 5.68 -0.49 37.87
CA GLN A 81 5.84 0.10 39.20
C GLN A 81 4.63 -0.24 40.07
N GLY A 82 4.57 -1.47 40.54
CA GLY A 82 3.45 -1.98 41.30
C GLY A 82 3.82 -3.06 42.30
N GLU A 83 4.95 -2.96 43.00
CA GLU A 83 5.21 -3.76 44.21
C GLU A 83 6.04 -2.94 45.21
N GLY A 84 5.50 -2.72 46.42
CA GLY A 84 6.22 -2.04 47.50
C GLY A 84 5.38 -1.30 48.54
N ALA A 85 4.18 -1.78 48.87
CA ALA A 85 3.69 -1.60 50.24
C ALA A 85 4.46 -2.58 51.13
N ILE A 86 4.91 -2.13 52.31
CA ILE A 86 4.85 -2.78 53.63
C ILE A 86 5.99 -2.23 54.52
N LEU A 87 5.53 -1.56 55.60
CA LEU A 87 6.16 -1.21 56.88
C LEU A 87 7.28 -0.16 56.92
#